data_AF-D3D1N7-F1
#
_entry.id   AF-D3D1N7-F1
#
_cell.length_a   1.000
_cell.length_b   1.000
_cell.length_c   1.000
_cell.angle_alpha   90.00
_cell.angle_beta   90.00
_cell.angle_gamma   90.00
#
_symmetry.space_group_name_H-M   'P 1'
#
loop_
_entity.id
_entity.type
_entity.pdbx_description
1 polymer ?
#
loop_
_entity_poly.entity_id
_entity_poly.type
_entity_poly.pdbx_seq_one_letter_code
_entity_poly.pdbx_strand_id
1 'polypeptide(L)'
;ARAAGDGPLAARALALRARVVRPHSPAVALQIAGSAARIAGRSPTRALIAGKVATSACAAAGDAAGVRDAVARAWATMAELGEEAHGRPGFSLDTYSPADLALACAEALTTVGAADEATPYLDRAASLIARSGQTGMIVSVRMAQSRAAVARACPDRDEAIEHASEAVTLAARRPAEWVARLVRDVSDLAEIRTGHGFDELVAITSAWISEPEPAPLPGAGGGADFGAMVAAAPGRGGIVPAPRAEAPAGSGATDEI
;
A
#
# COMPACT_ATOMS: atom_id res chain seq x y z
N ALA A 1 16.22 15.28 -23.18
CA ALA A 1 14.95 14.58 -23.46
C ALA A 1 14.41 14.03 -22.15
N ARG A 2 13.28 14.53 -21.63
CA ARG A 2 12.55 13.83 -20.55
C ARG A 2 11.81 12.68 -21.22
N ALA A 3 12.14 11.44 -20.88
CA ALA A 3 11.46 10.27 -21.41
C ALA A 3 9.96 10.38 -21.09
N ALA A 4 9.12 10.47 -22.12
CA ALA A 4 7.69 10.75 -22.01
C ALA A 4 6.85 9.59 -21.41
N GLY A 5 7.49 8.61 -20.74
CA GLY A 5 6.84 7.47 -20.10
C GLY A 5 7.26 7.21 -18.64
N ASP A 6 8.35 7.83 -18.16
CA ASP A 6 8.92 7.48 -16.85
C ASP A 6 8.27 8.22 -15.68
N GLY A 7 7.48 9.27 -15.94
CA GLY A 7 6.85 10.09 -14.91
C GLY A 7 5.95 9.29 -13.95
N PRO A 8 4.93 8.57 -14.44
CA PRO A 8 4.09 7.74 -13.59
C PRO A 8 4.86 6.66 -12.82
N LEU A 9 5.88 6.04 -13.44
CA LEU A 9 6.71 5.02 -12.78
C LEU A 9 7.59 5.62 -11.67
N ALA A 10 8.25 6.74 -11.93
CA ALA A 10 9.02 7.49 -10.94
C ALA A 10 8.15 7.97 -9.78
N ALA A 11 6.93 8.43 -10.07
CA ALA A 11 5.96 8.82 -9.06
C ALA A 11 5.52 7.64 -8.18
N ARG A 12 5.34 6.44 -8.75
CA ARG A 12 5.07 5.21 -7.98
C ARG A 12 6.24 4.83 -7.08
N ALA A 13 7.48 4.93 -7.55
CA ALA A 13 8.66 4.68 -6.72
C ALA A 13 8.72 5.64 -5.51
N LEU A 14 8.40 6.93 -5.72
CA LEU A 14 8.30 7.89 -4.63
C LEU A 14 7.13 7.59 -3.68
N ALA A 15 5.98 7.16 -4.21
CA ALA A 15 4.84 6.73 -3.39
C ALA A 15 5.20 5.56 -2.47
N LEU A 16 5.97 4.58 -2.96
CA LEU A 16 6.50 3.48 -2.12
C LEU A 16 7.42 4.00 -1.02
N ARG A 17 8.35 4.89 -1.37
CA ARG A 17 9.24 5.52 -0.38
C ARG A 17 8.46 6.28 0.69
N ALA A 18 7.43 7.04 0.31
CA ALA A 18 6.57 7.74 1.24
C ALA A 18 5.90 6.78 2.23
N ARG A 19 5.43 5.62 1.77
CA ARG A 19 4.81 4.59 2.65
C ARG A 19 5.79 4.01 3.66
N VAL A 20 7.05 3.81 3.28
CA VAL A 20 8.11 3.33 4.19
C VAL A 20 8.45 4.39 5.24
N VAL A 21 8.49 5.67 4.86
CA VAL A 21 8.86 6.78 5.77
C VAL A 21 7.70 7.15 6.70
N ARG A 22 6.45 7.00 6.27
CA ARG A 22 5.24 7.45 6.98
C ARG A 22 5.20 7.09 8.47
N PRO A 23 5.49 5.85 8.91
CA PRO A 23 5.44 5.50 10.34
C PRO A 23 6.44 6.28 11.20
N HIS A 24 7.53 6.76 10.61
CA HIS A 24 8.60 7.48 11.31
C HIS A 24 8.47 9.00 11.18
N SER A 25 7.98 9.48 10.02
CA SER A 25 7.78 10.89 9.76
C SER A 25 6.63 11.11 8.76
N PRO A 26 5.39 11.30 9.27
CA PRO A 26 4.23 11.59 8.43
C PRO A 26 4.41 12.87 7.58
N ALA A 27 5.06 13.90 8.15
CA ALA A 27 5.32 15.16 7.44
C ALA A 27 6.25 14.96 6.23
N VAL A 28 7.33 14.17 6.37
CA VAL A 28 8.22 13.87 5.25
C VAL A 28 7.51 13.00 4.21
N ALA A 29 6.68 12.04 4.64
CA ALA A 29 5.87 11.26 3.72
C ALA A 29 4.91 12.14 2.89
N LEU A 30 4.30 13.17 3.48
CA LEU A 30 3.48 14.15 2.75
C LEU A 30 4.28 14.96 1.73
N GLN A 31 5.50 15.40 2.08
CA GLN A 31 6.38 16.10 1.13
C GLN A 31 6.75 15.23 -0.07
N ILE A 32 7.06 13.95 0.18
CA ILE A 32 7.35 12.98 -0.88
C ILE A 32 6.09 12.75 -1.74
N ALA A 33 4.91 12.61 -1.13
CA ALA A 33 3.64 12.45 -1.84
C ALA A 33 3.33 13.66 -2.74
N GLY A 34 3.53 14.88 -2.26
CA GLY A 34 3.35 16.10 -3.07
C GLY A 34 4.32 16.17 -4.26
N SER A 35 5.55 15.72 -4.08
CA SER A 35 6.53 15.63 -5.17
C SER A 35 6.16 14.55 -6.18
N ALA A 36 5.74 13.37 -5.71
CA ALA A 36 5.23 12.30 -6.56
C ALA A 36 4.01 12.74 -7.38
N ALA A 37 3.05 13.44 -6.76
CA ALA A 37 1.84 13.91 -7.43
C ALA A 37 2.13 14.94 -8.54
N ARG A 38 3.15 15.79 -8.36
CA ARG A 38 3.63 16.71 -9.41
C ARG A 38 4.24 15.95 -10.59
N ILE A 39 5.06 14.94 -10.33
CA ILE A 39 5.70 14.11 -11.35
C ILE A 39 4.67 13.26 -12.12
N ALA A 40 3.65 12.76 -11.42
CA ALA A 40 2.59 11.94 -12.02
C ALA A 40 1.73 12.70 -13.06
N GLY A 41 1.71 14.04 -13.04
CA GLY A 41 0.89 14.83 -13.97
C GLY A 41 -0.59 14.46 -13.93
N ARG A 42 -1.29 14.55 -15.07
CA ARG A 42 -2.69 14.12 -15.21
C ARG A 42 -2.78 12.63 -15.54
N SER A 43 -2.55 11.77 -14.53
CA SER A 43 -2.60 10.32 -14.70
C SER A 43 -3.32 9.62 -13.55
N PRO A 44 -3.78 8.37 -13.72
CA PRO A 44 -4.33 7.54 -12.64
C PRO A 44 -3.43 7.47 -11.40
N THR A 45 -2.10 7.48 -11.60
CA THR A 45 -1.11 7.49 -10.52
C THR A 45 -1.27 8.71 -9.61
N ARG A 46 -1.70 9.88 -10.12
CA ARG A 46 -1.93 11.06 -9.29
C ARG A 46 -3.09 10.86 -8.31
N ALA A 47 -4.19 10.29 -8.78
CA ALA A 47 -5.33 9.99 -7.92
C ALA A 47 -4.98 8.93 -6.86
N LEU A 48 -4.18 7.92 -7.22
CA LEU A 48 -3.62 6.95 -6.27
C LEU A 48 -2.78 7.62 -5.19
N ILE A 49 -1.88 8.53 -5.57
CA ILE A 49 -1.02 9.26 -4.62
C ILE A 49 -1.86 10.08 -3.65
N ALA A 50 -2.86 10.82 -4.16
CA ALA A 50 -3.75 11.59 -3.31
C ALA A 50 -4.55 10.69 -2.35
N GLY A 51 -5.21 9.67 -2.89
CA GLY A 51 -6.18 8.85 -2.14
C GLY A 51 -5.58 7.75 -1.26
N LYS A 52 -4.32 7.37 -1.47
CA LYS A 52 -3.61 6.38 -0.64
C LYS A 52 -2.47 6.96 0.18
N VAL A 53 -1.61 7.72 -0.48
CA VAL A 53 -0.33 8.14 0.14
C VAL A 53 -0.56 9.38 0.98
N ALA A 54 -1.17 10.41 0.40
CA ALA A 54 -1.43 11.66 1.11
C ALA A 54 -2.46 11.47 2.22
N THR A 55 -3.59 10.82 1.95
CA THR A 55 -4.60 10.47 2.98
C THR A 55 -3.98 9.70 4.15
N SER A 56 -3.23 8.61 3.90
CA SER A 56 -2.64 7.83 5.00
C SER A 56 -1.55 8.58 5.75
N ALA A 57 -0.81 9.47 5.09
CA ALA A 57 0.17 10.31 5.76
C ALA A 57 -0.47 11.42 6.61
N CYS A 58 -1.55 12.06 6.13
CA CYS A 58 -2.37 12.95 6.96
C CYS A 58 -2.98 12.20 8.16
N ALA A 59 -3.52 10.99 7.92
CA ALA A 59 -4.09 10.17 8.98
C ALA A 59 -3.05 9.78 10.04
N ALA A 60 -1.83 9.39 9.62
CA ALA A 60 -0.73 9.10 10.53
C ALA A 60 -0.26 10.34 11.32
N ALA A 61 -0.53 11.55 10.81
CA ALA A 61 -0.28 12.80 11.52
C ALA A 61 -1.45 13.24 12.42
N GLY A 62 -2.58 12.53 12.43
CA GLY A 62 -3.82 12.96 13.10
C GLY A 62 -4.53 14.14 12.43
N ASP A 63 -4.17 14.48 11.18
CA ASP A 63 -4.68 15.64 10.46
C ASP A 63 -6.00 15.30 9.73
N ALA A 64 -7.12 15.40 10.44
CA ALA A 64 -8.44 15.09 9.91
C ALA A 64 -8.85 16.03 8.75
N ALA A 65 -8.45 17.30 8.79
CA ALA A 65 -8.73 18.25 7.71
C ALA A 65 -7.94 17.88 6.45
N GLY A 66 -6.65 17.58 6.60
CA GLY A 66 -5.79 17.12 5.53
C GLY A 66 -6.26 15.80 4.90
N VAL A 67 -6.81 14.88 5.69
CA VAL A 67 -7.45 13.66 5.14
C VAL A 67 -8.61 14.02 4.23
N ARG A 68 -9.59 14.82 4.70
CA ARG A 68 -10.76 15.20 3.89
C ARG A 68 -10.37 15.93 2.61
N ASP A 69 -9.41 16.84 2.71
CA ASP A 69 -8.84 17.56 1.56
C ASP A 69 -8.19 16.60 0.55
N ALA A 70 -7.42 15.61 1.02
CA ALA A 70 -6.78 14.63 0.17
C ALA A 70 -7.79 13.69 -0.49
N VAL A 71 -8.83 13.28 0.24
CA VAL A 71 -9.97 12.50 -0.28
C VAL A 71 -10.64 13.29 -1.41
N ALA A 72 -11.04 14.54 -1.17
CA ALA A 72 -11.70 15.38 -2.17
C ALA A 72 -10.86 15.53 -3.44
N ARG A 73 -9.55 15.79 -3.31
CA ARG A 73 -8.62 15.87 -4.45
C ARG A 73 -8.51 14.56 -5.22
N ALA A 74 -8.50 13.42 -4.53
CA ALA A 74 -8.40 12.12 -5.18
C ALA A 74 -9.65 11.82 -6.02
N TRP A 75 -10.84 12.11 -5.49
CA TRP A 75 -12.11 11.94 -6.21
C TRP A 75 -12.28 12.93 -7.36
N ALA A 76 -11.87 14.19 -7.19
CA ALA A 76 -11.85 15.17 -8.27
C ALA A 76 -10.93 14.71 -9.42
N THR A 77 -9.72 14.23 -9.09
CA THR A 77 -8.79 13.71 -10.10
C THR A 77 -9.38 12.47 -10.80
N MET A 78 -10.08 11.60 -10.07
CA MET A 78 -10.72 10.43 -10.67
C MET A 78 -11.82 10.84 -11.66
N ALA A 79 -12.67 11.81 -11.29
CA ALA A 79 -13.75 12.29 -12.13
C ALA A 79 -13.22 12.89 -13.46
N GLU A 80 -12.05 13.53 -13.44
CA GLU A 80 -11.41 14.09 -14.65
C GLU A 80 -10.86 13.03 -15.61
N LEU A 81 -10.47 11.85 -15.12
CA LEU A 81 -9.81 10.80 -15.92
C LEU A 81 -10.79 9.95 -16.73
N GLY A 82 -12.07 9.90 -16.35
CA GLY A 82 -13.09 9.06 -16.98
C GLY A 82 -12.94 7.56 -16.70
N GLU A 83 -13.98 6.78 -17.00
CA GLU A 83 -14.03 5.35 -16.64
C GLU A 83 -13.01 4.49 -17.40
N GLU A 84 -12.61 4.91 -18.60
CA GLU A 84 -11.64 4.19 -19.44
C GLU A 84 -10.24 4.14 -18.81
N ALA A 85 -9.94 5.05 -17.89
CA ALA A 85 -8.68 5.10 -17.16
C ALA A 85 -8.67 4.20 -15.91
N HIS A 86 -9.80 3.57 -15.57
CA HIS A 86 -9.91 2.69 -14.42
C HIS A 86 -9.23 1.35 -14.69
N GLY A 87 -8.33 0.96 -13.78
CA GLY A 87 -7.78 -0.38 -13.71
C GLY A 87 -8.71 -1.36 -12.99
N ARG A 88 -8.33 -2.64 -13.02
CA ARG A 88 -9.04 -3.69 -12.27
C ARG A 88 -8.83 -3.54 -10.76
N PRO A 89 -9.80 -3.95 -9.91
CA PRO A 89 -9.56 -4.07 -8.48
C PRO A 89 -8.41 -5.02 -8.17
N GLY A 90 -7.57 -4.69 -7.18
CA GLY A 90 -6.47 -5.54 -6.74
C GLY A 90 -5.37 -4.77 -6.00
N PHE A 91 -4.42 -5.50 -5.42
CA PHE A 91 -3.30 -4.94 -4.65
C PHE A 91 -2.06 -4.59 -5.50
N SER A 92 -2.10 -4.77 -6.83
CA SER A 92 -0.97 -4.42 -7.69
C SER A 92 -0.75 -2.90 -7.69
N LEU A 93 0.53 -2.50 -7.69
CA LEU A 93 0.95 -1.09 -7.78
C LEU A 93 0.55 -0.44 -9.11
N ASP A 94 0.23 -1.25 -10.12
CA ASP A 94 -0.19 -0.78 -11.43
C ASP A 94 -1.71 -0.59 -11.53
N THR A 95 -2.45 -1.21 -10.62
CA THR A 95 -3.91 -1.10 -10.54
C THR A 95 -4.33 0.09 -9.71
N TYR A 96 -4.76 1.12 -10.42
CA TYR A 96 -5.62 2.15 -9.88
C TYR A 96 -7.06 1.72 -10.14
N SER A 97 -7.85 1.41 -9.10
CA SER A 97 -9.28 1.14 -9.26
C SER A 97 -10.12 2.02 -8.33
N PRO A 98 -11.36 2.38 -8.71
CA PRO A 98 -12.25 3.14 -7.85
C PRO A 98 -12.55 2.45 -6.52
N ALA A 99 -12.57 1.11 -6.49
CA ALA A 99 -12.78 0.35 -5.26
C ALA A 99 -11.62 0.52 -4.27
N ASP A 100 -10.40 0.47 -4.80
CA ASP A 100 -9.16 0.58 -4.04
C ASP A 100 -8.92 2.02 -3.55
N LEU A 101 -9.33 3.01 -4.35
CA LEU A 101 -9.41 4.39 -3.90
C LEU A 101 -10.41 4.55 -2.74
N ALA A 102 -11.62 4.02 -2.90
CA ALA A 102 -12.67 4.13 -1.90
C ALA A 102 -12.29 3.47 -0.57
N LEU A 103 -11.70 2.27 -0.60
CA LEU A 103 -11.16 1.60 0.58
C LEU A 103 -10.10 2.45 1.29
N ALA A 104 -9.10 2.95 0.55
CA ALA A 104 -8.02 3.72 1.17
C ALA A 104 -8.49 5.06 1.76
N CYS A 105 -9.45 5.74 1.10
CA CYS A 105 -10.08 6.94 1.65
C CYS A 105 -10.86 6.62 2.93
N ALA A 106 -11.63 5.53 2.94
CA ALA A 106 -12.38 5.08 4.11
C ALA A 106 -11.46 4.78 5.29
N GLU A 107 -10.39 3.99 5.07
CA GLU A 107 -9.44 3.64 6.13
C GLU A 107 -8.82 4.89 6.77
N ALA A 108 -8.41 5.86 5.95
CA ALA A 108 -7.83 7.11 6.44
C ALA A 108 -8.85 7.93 7.26
N LEU A 109 -10.10 8.01 6.81
CA LEU A 109 -11.19 8.68 7.53
C LEU A 109 -11.47 7.99 8.87
N THR A 110 -11.56 6.66 8.88
CA THR A 110 -11.72 5.87 10.10
C THR A 110 -10.55 6.10 11.07
N THR A 111 -9.31 6.17 10.59
CA THR A 111 -8.13 6.43 11.44
C THR A 111 -8.20 7.78 12.15
N VAL A 112 -8.75 8.81 11.52
CA VAL A 112 -8.87 10.16 12.13
C VAL A 112 -10.19 10.37 12.88
N GLY A 113 -10.92 9.30 13.19
CA GLY A 113 -12.18 9.35 13.95
C GLY A 113 -13.40 9.82 13.14
N ALA A 114 -13.28 9.92 11.81
CA ALA A 114 -14.39 10.24 10.90
C ALA A 114 -15.04 8.97 10.33
N ALA A 115 -15.31 7.97 11.17
CA ALA A 115 -15.80 6.67 10.73
C ALA A 115 -17.20 6.74 10.09
N ASP A 116 -18.06 7.66 10.52
CA ASP A 116 -19.38 7.87 9.89
C ASP A 116 -19.25 8.40 8.45
N GLU A 117 -18.23 9.24 8.17
CA GLU A 117 -17.92 9.71 6.82
C GLU A 117 -17.30 8.61 5.95
N ALA A 118 -16.70 7.58 6.56
CA ALA A 118 -16.08 6.46 5.84
C ALA A 118 -17.11 5.49 5.24
N THR A 119 -18.27 5.31 5.88
CA THR A 119 -19.33 4.36 5.49
C THR A 119 -19.69 4.39 3.99
N PRO A 120 -20.06 5.53 3.37
CA PRO A 120 -20.43 5.54 1.95
C PRO A 120 -19.28 5.12 1.02
N TYR A 121 -18.02 5.34 1.42
CA TYR A 121 -16.87 4.88 0.65
C TYR A 121 -16.67 3.37 0.78
N LEU A 122 -16.94 2.79 1.96
CA LEU A 122 -16.88 1.35 2.18
C LEU A 122 -17.98 0.61 1.40
N ASP A 123 -19.20 1.15 1.39
CA ASP A 123 -20.31 0.59 0.61
C ASP A 123 -20.01 0.64 -0.89
N ARG A 124 -19.43 1.76 -1.34
CA ARG A 124 -18.95 1.90 -2.71
C ARG A 124 -17.85 0.89 -3.02
N ALA A 125 -16.86 0.72 -2.14
CA ALA A 125 -15.80 -0.27 -2.33
C ALA A 125 -16.38 -1.69 -2.43
N ALA A 126 -17.28 -2.06 -1.51
CA ALA A 126 -17.94 -3.37 -1.46
C ALA A 126 -18.73 -3.66 -2.75
N SER A 127 -19.56 -2.71 -3.20
CA SER A 127 -20.36 -2.87 -4.42
C SER A 127 -19.51 -3.09 -5.67
N LEU A 128 -18.38 -2.38 -5.78
CA LEU A 128 -17.47 -2.48 -6.93
C LEU A 128 -16.68 -3.80 -6.96
N ILE A 129 -16.46 -4.45 -5.81
CA ILE A 129 -15.66 -5.68 -5.75
C ILE A 129 -16.48 -6.96 -5.59
N ALA A 130 -17.79 -6.87 -5.35
CA ALA A 130 -18.67 -8.01 -5.06
C ALA A 130 -18.56 -9.15 -6.08
N ARG A 131 -18.29 -8.83 -7.36
CA ARG A 131 -18.13 -9.80 -8.46
C ARG A 131 -16.75 -9.81 -9.10
N SER A 132 -15.75 -9.23 -8.44
CA SER A 132 -14.40 -9.09 -8.98
C SER A 132 -13.56 -10.37 -8.96
N GLY A 133 -13.98 -11.37 -8.16
CA GLY A 133 -13.16 -12.57 -7.88
C GLY A 133 -11.92 -12.31 -7.04
N GLN A 134 -11.69 -11.07 -6.59
CA GLN A 134 -10.53 -10.69 -5.79
C GLN A 134 -10.80 -10.93 -4.29
N THR A 135 -10.78 -12.19 -3.86
CA THR A 135 -11.08 -12.58 -2.46
C THR A 135 -10.32 -11.75 -1.43
N GLY A 136 -9.03 -11.49 -1.66
CA GLY A 136 -8.23 -10.68 -0.73
C GLY A 136 -8.76 -9.24 -0.57
N MET A 137 -9.20 -8.62 -1.66
CA MET A 137 -9.79 -7.28 -1.62
C MET A 137 -11.14 -7.27 -0.89
N ILE A 138 -11.95 -8.32 -1.11
CA ILE A 138 -13.24 -8.50 -0.41
C ILE A 138 -12.99 -8.60 1.09
N VAL A 139 -12.03 -9.45 1.51
CA VAL A 139 -11.62 -9.58 2.91
C VAL A 139 -11.16 -8.24 3.48
N SER A 140 -10.34 -7.47 2.77
CA SER A 140 -9.89 -6.14 3.24
C SER A 140 -11.04 -5.16 3.43
N VAL A 141 -11.98 -5.08 2.49
CA VAL A 141 -13.16 -4.21 2.64
C VAL A 141 -14.03 -4.64 3.81
N ARG A 142 -14.24 -5.95 4.01
CA ARG A 142 -15.00 -6.44 5.17
C ARG A 142 -14.31 -6.11 6.50
N MET A 143 -13.00 -6.27 6.60
CA MET A 143 -12.27 -5.86 7.80
C MET A 143 -12.31 -4.34 8.03
N ALA A 144 -12.28 -3.54 6.96
CA ALA A 144 -12.42 -2.08 7.08
C ALA A 144 -13.85 -1.66 7.50
N GLN A 145 -14.89 -2.34 7.00
CA GLN A 145 -16.27 -2.17 7.46
C GLN A 145 -16.41 -2.53 8.94
N SER A 146 -15.85 -3.67 9.36
CA SER A 146 -15.81 -4.09 10.75
C SER A 146 -15.16 -3.03 11.65
N ARG A 147 -13.97 -2.55 11.27
CA ARG A 147 -13.27 -1.47 12.00
C ARG A 147 -14.10 -0.19 12.06
N ALA A 148 -14.70 0.21 10.95
CA ALA A 148 -15.50 1.43 10.89
C ALA A 148 -16.71 1.35 11.81
N ALA A 149 -17.47 0.25 11.81
CA ALA A 149 -18.63 0.05 12.67
C ALA A 149 -18.31 0.23 14.17
N VAL A 150 -17.16 -0.26 14.64
CA VAL A 150 -16.68 -0.05 16.02
C VAL A 150 -16.20 1.39 16.25
N ALA A 151 -15.60 2.02 15.24
CA ALA A 151 -15.00 3.35 15.33
C ALA A 151 -16.01 4.51 15.24
N ARG A 152 -17.27 4.25 14.88
CA ARG A 152 -18.34 5.27 14.84
C ARG A 152 -18.55 5.95 16.19
N ALA A 153 -19.19 7.12 16.17
CA ALA A 153 -19.56 7.83 17.39
C ALA A 153 -20.40 6.95 18.32
N CYS A 154 -21.33 6.19 17.75
CA CYS A 154 -22.05 5.09 18.39
C CYS A 154 -21.54 3.75 17.81
N PRO A 155 -20.70 3.01 18.55
CA PRO A 155 -20.17 1.74 18.07
C PRO A 155 -21.28 0.71 17.86
N ASP A 156 -21.27 0.03 16.70
CA ASP A 156 -22.11 -1.14 16.44
C ASP A 156 -21.23 -2.39 16.43
N ARG A 157 -21.28 -3.14 17.54
CA ARG A 157 -20.47 -4.35 17.71
C ARG A 157 -20.99 -5.50 16.86
N ASP A 158 -22.31 -5.63 16.71
CA ASP A 158 -22.91 -6.77 16.03
C ASP A 158 -22.65 -6.67 14.52
N GLU A 159 -22.83 -5.48 13.93
CA GLU A 159 -22.42 -5.19 12.55
C GLU A 159 -20.91 -5.45 12.36
N ALA A 160 -20.08 -5.05 13.33
CA ALA A 160 -18.65 -5.26 13.24
C ALA A 160 -18.26 -6.75 13.24
N ILE A 161 -18.90 -7.56 14.08
CA ILE A 161 -18.69 -9.02 14.14
C ILE A 161 -19.17 -9.71 12.87
N GLU A 162 -20.31 -9.29 12.32
CA GLU A 162 -20.83 -9.84 11.06
C GLU A 162 -19.79 -9.66 9.95
N HIS A 163 -19.28 -8.44 9.77
CA HIS A 163 -18.26 -8.16 8.77
C HIS A 163 -16.94 -8.91 9.00
N ALA A 164 -16.45 -8.98 10.25
CA ALA A 164 -15.24 -9.73 10.57
C ALA A 164 -15.42 -11.24 10.32
N SER A 165 -16.56 -11.80 10.71
CA SER A 165 -16.92 -13.20 10.49
C SER A 165 -16.96 -13.57 9.02
N GLU A 166 -17.55 -12.71 8.17
CA GLU A 166 -17.54 -12.90 6.72
C GLU A 166 -16.11 -12.89 6.16
N ALA A 167 -15.27 -11.95 6.62
CA ALA A 167 -13.87 -11.85 6.19
C ALA A 167 -13.07 -13.11 6.56
N VAL A 168 -13.22 -13.59 7.80
CA VAL A 168 -12.59 -14.82 8.30
C VAL A 168 -13.06 -16.05 7.52
N THR A 169 -14.37 -16.16 7.28
CA THR A 169 -14.95 -17.27 6.51
C THR A 169 -14.39 -17.33 5.08
N LEU A 170 -14.27 -16.17 4.41
CA LEU A 170 -13.67 -16.09 3.08
C LEU A 170 -12.18 -16.45 3.10
N ALA A 171 -11.45 -16.01 4.12
CA ALA A 171 -10.02 -16.27 4.26
C ALA A 171 -9.69 -17.71 4.70
N ALA A 172 -10.61 -18.44 5.33
CA ALA A 172 -10.37 -19.78 5.89
C ALA A 172 -9.86 -20.81 4.86
N ARG A 173 -10.20 -20.65 3.57
CA ARG A 173 -9.68 -21.53 2.49
C ARG A 173 -8.20 -21.31 2.19
N ARG A 174 -7.68 -20.13 2.47
CA ARG A 174 -6.27 -19.76 2.33
C ARG A 174 -5.90 -18.81 3.47
N PRO A 175 -5.70 -19.36 4.69
CA PRO A 175 -5.38 -18.57 5.87
C PRO A 175 -4.21 -17.64 5.64
N ALA A 176 -4.32 -16.42 6.17
CA ALA A 176 -3.28 -15.42 6.02
C ALA A 176 -3.10 -14.63 7.32
N GLU A 177 -1.85 -14.53 7.76
CA GLU A 177 -1.47 -13.87 9.01
C GLU A 177 -1.98 -12.42 9.10
N TRP A 178 -1.97 -11.68 7.99
CA TRP A 178 -2.44 -10.28 7.98
C TRP A 178 -3.92 -10.17 8.36
N VAL A 179 -4.75 -11.18 8.03
CA VAL A 179 -6.17 -11.21 8.43
C VAL A 179 -6.29 -11.42 9.93
N ALA A 180 -5.52 -12.35 10.50
CA ALA A 180 -5.50 -12.60 11.94
C ALA A 180 -5.05 -11.35 12.72
N ARG A 181 -4.07 -10.61 12.20
CA ARG A 181 -3.66 -9.32 12.79
C ARG A 181 -4.78 -8.29 12.76
N LEU A 182 -5.48 -8.14 11.64
CA LEU A 182 -6.63 -7.22 11.57
C LEU A 182 -7.77 -7.63 12.51
N VAL A 183 -8.06 -8.94 12.64
CA VAL A 183 -9.08 -9.44 13.57
C VAL A 183 -8.71 -9.05 15.00
N ARG A 184 -7.45 -9.22 15.39
CA ARG A 184 -6.94 -8.78 16.70
C ARG A 184 -7.06 -7.26 16.86
N ASP A 185 -6.60 -6.48 15.89
CA ASP A 185 -6.64 -5.01 15.96
C ASP A 185 -8.07 -4.47 16.13
N VAL A 186 -9.05 -5.07 15.43
CA VAL A 186 -10.46 -4.67 15.58
C VAL A 186 -11.06 -5.20 16.88
N SER A 187 -10.69 -6.41 17.32
CA SER A 187 -11.08 -6.95 18.62
C SER A 187 -10.63 -6.06 19.77
N ASP A 188 -9.37 -5.62 19.75
CA ASP A 188 -8.80 -4.72 20.76
C ASP A 188 -9.53 -3.37 20.76
N LEU A 189 -9.83 -2.84 19.57
CA LEU A 189 -10.63 -1.62 19.44
C LEU A 189 -12.06 -1.81 19.99
N ALA A 190 -12.70 -2.95 19.73
CA ALA A 190 -14.04 -3.27 20.22
C ALA A 190 -14.06 -3.41 21.74
N GLU A 191 -13.06 -4.06 22.33
CA GLU A 191 -12.88 -4.17 23.78
C GLU A 191 -12.78 -2.77 24.41
N ILE A 192 -11.95 -1.89 23.86
CA ILE A 192 -11.79 -0.51 24.36
C ILE A 192 -13.08 0.29 24.25
N ARG A 193 -13.84 0.13 23.15
CA ARG A 193 -15.01 0.96 22.83
C ARG A 193 -16.32 0.45 23.45
N THR A 194 -16.42 -0.86 23.67
CA THR A 194 -17.68 -1.53 24.05
C THR A 194 -17.56 -2.47 25.25
N GLY A 195 -16.34 -2.76 25.72
CA GLY A 195 -16.07 -3.73 26.77
C GLY A 195 -16.15 -5.20 26.33
N HIS A 196 -16.28 -5.45 25.03
CA HIS A 196 -16.42 -6.79 24.48
C HIS A 196 -15.69 -6.95 23.13
N GLY A 197 -14.55 -7.64 23.14
CA GLY A 197 -13.80 -8.05 21.97
C GLY A 197 -14.45 -9.16 21.14
N PHE A 198 -13.67 -9.67 20.18
CA PHE A 198 -14.05 -10.74 19.24
C PHE A 198 -13.31 -12.05 19.57
N ASP A 199 -13.34 -12.47 20.84
CA ASP A 199 -12.52 -13.56 21.38
C ASP A 199 -12.59 -14.85 20.55
N GLU A 200 -13.77 -15.23 20.07
CA GLU A 200 -13.94 -16.41 19.22
C GLU A 200 -13.22 -16.28 17.87
N LEU A 201 -13.33 -15.13 17.19
CA LEU A 201 -12.62 -14.89 15.93
C LEU A 201 -11.11 -14.80 16.14
N VAL A 202 -10.66 -14.21 17.25
CA VAL A 202 -9.24 -14.20 17.63
C VAL A 202 -8.74 -15.62 17.87
N ALA A 203 -9.50 -16.46 18.56
CA ALA A 203 -9.16 -17.86 18.79
C ALA A 203 -9.05 -18.64 17.47
N ILE A 204 -10.05 -18.51 16.58
CA ILE A 204 -10.08 -19.17 15.26
C ILE A 204 -8.85 -18.78 14.42
N THR A 205 -8.50 -17.49 14.41
CA THR A 205 -7.44 -16.96 13.54
C THR A 205 -6.05 -17.02 14.16
N SER A 206 -5.93 -17.34 15.45
CA SER A 206 -4.65 -17.41 16.16
C SER A 206 -3.64 -18.35 15.51
N ALA A 207 -4.11 -19.50 15.01
CA ALA A 207 -3.31 -20.50 14.32
C ALA A 207 -2.80 -20.06 12.94
N TRP A 208 -3.25 -18.91 12.42
CA TRP A 208 -2.82 -18.39 11.11
C TRP A 208 -1.56 -17.52 11.23
N ILE A 209 -1.11 -17.26 12.45
CA ILE A 209 0.09 -16.50 12.72
C ILE A 209 1.25 -17.48 12.81
N SER A 210 2.13 -17.43 11.82
CA SER A 210 3.39 -18.15 11.89
C SER A 210 4.21 -17.56 13.03
N GLU A 211 4.70 -18.40 13.94
CA GLU A 211 5.77 -17.97 14.83
C GLU A 211 6.97 -17.53 13.99
N PRO A 212 7.67 -16.45 14.37
CA PRO A 212 8.93 -16.14 13.72
C PRO A 212 9.87 -17.34 13.92
N GLU A 213 10.30 -17.96 12.82
CA GLU A 213 11.36 -18.96 12.86
C GLU A 213 12.53 -18.36 13.66
N PRO A 214 13.02 -19.03 14.72
CA PRO A 214 14.10 -18.49 15.52
C PRO A 214 15.26 -18.17 14.58
N ALA A 215 15.71 -16.92 14.60
CA ALA A 215 16.80 -16.48 13.76
C ALA A 215 17.96 -17.49 13.90
N PRO A 216 18.52 -18.01 12.79
CA PRO A 216 19.62 -18.95 12.87
C PRO A 216 20.72 -18.31 13.72
N LEU A 217 21.13 -19.02 14.77
CA LEU A 217 22.16 -18.55 15.67
C LEU A 217 23.40 -18.17 14.83
N PRO A 218 23.96 -16.95 14.99
CA PRO A 218 25.16 -16.58 14.27
C PRO A 218 26.27 -17.58 14.64
N GLY A 219 26.70 -18.38 13.66
CA GLY A 219 27.73 -19.41 13.85
C GLY A 219 27.26 -20.86 13.88
N ALA A 220 25.96 -21.15 13.70
CA ALA A 220 25.49 -22.52 13.43
C ALA A 220 25.77 -22.94 11.97
N GLY A 221 27.05 -22.96 11.59
CA GLY A 221 27.50 -23.42 10.27
C GLY A 221 27.64 -24.94 10.19
N GLY A 222 27.54 -25.50 8.98
CA GLY A 222 27.80 -26.92 8.74
C GLY A 222 27.76 -27.36 7.27
N GLY A 223 28.74 -26.89 6.49
CA GLY A 223 29.24 -27.40 5.20
C GLY A 223 28.45 -28.44 4.38
N ALA A 224 27.87 -27.98 3.28
CA ALA A 224 27.73 -28.63 1.96
C ALA A 224 26.98 -27.61 1.07
N ASP A 225 27.31 -27.26 -0.15
CA ASP A 225 28.26 -27.73 -1.14
C ASP A 225 28.41 -26.55 -2.13
N PHE A 226 29.40 -25.67 -1.91
CA PHE A 226 29.73 -24.58 -2.85
C PHE A 226 30.73 -25.06 -3.92
N GLY A 227 30.96 -26.38 -4.03
CA GLY A 227 31.88 -27.01 -5.00
C GLY A 227 31.23 -27.42 -6.32
N ALA A 228 29.90 -27.42 -6.43
CA ALA A 228 29.18 -27.99 -7.59
C ALA A 228 28.72 -26.97 -8.66
N MET A 229 29.23 -25.73 -8.66
CA MET A 229 28.90 -24.73 -9.70
C MET A 229 30.11 -24.16 -10.47
N VAL A 230 31.23 -24.88 -10.50
CA VAL A 230 32.37 -24.55 -11.39
C VAL A 230 32.86 -25.81 -12.12
N ALA A 231 32.01 -26.39 -12.95
CA ALA A 231 32.43 -27.35 -13.98
C ALA A 231 31.37 -27.51 -15.08
N ALA A 232 31.17 -26.47 -15.89
CA ALA A 232 30.78 -26.61 -17.31
C ALA A 232 30.66 -25.22 -17.97
N ALA A 233 31.78 -24.67 -18.41
CA ALA A 233 31.77 -23.81 -19.59
C ALA A 233 32.83 -24.35 -20.56
N PRO A 234 32.47 -24.48 -21.84
CA PRO A 234 33.39 -23.98 -22.85
C PRO A 234 32.69 -22.96 -23.74
N GLY A 235 33.22 -21.73 -23.69
CA GLY A 235 33.46 -20.89 -24.86
C GLY A 235 32.29 -20.07 -25.42
N ARG A 236 32.29 -18.77 -25.14
CA ARG A 236 32.86 -17.73 -26.04
C ARG A 236 32.69 -16.34 -25.42
N GLY A 237 33.75 -15.55 -25.52
CA GLY A 237 33.97 -14.31 -24.79
C GLY A 237 33.18 -13.09 -25.26
N GLY A 238 33.08 -12.13 -24.35
CA GLY A 238 32.58 -10.78 -24.58
C GLY A 238 33.05 -9.90 -23.42
N ILE A 239 34.27 -9.38 -23.55
CA ILE A 239 34.87 -8.44 -22.59
C ILE A 239 34.13 -7.11 -22.75
N VAL A 240 33.47 -6.63 -21.69
CA VAL A 240 32.93 -5.27 -21.60
C VAL A 240 34.10 -4.33 -21.25
N PRO A 241 34.44 -3.33 -22.08
CA PRO A 241 35.52 -2.39 -21.76
C PRO A 241 35.07 -1.35 -20.72
N ALA A 242 35.94 -1.07 -19.75
CA ALA A 242 35.78 0.00 -18.78
C ALA A 242 35.90 1.41 -19.42
N PRO A 243 35.22 2.43 -18.89
CA PRO A 243 35.27 3.79 -19.44
C PRO A 243 36.64 4.46 -19.17
N ARG A 244 37.23 5.04 -20.22
CA ARG A 244 38.46 5.85 -20.15
C ARG A 244 38.15 7.22 -19.53
N ALA A 245 39.00 7.63 -18.59
CA ALA A 245 39.07 8.99 -18.06
C ALA A 245 39.71 9.93 -19.10
N GLU A 246 39.05 11.05 -19.39
CA GLU A 246 39.65 12.17 -20.13
C GLU A 246 40.40 13.10 -19.17
N ALA A 247 41.65 13.40 -19.51
CA ALA A 247 42.47 14.44 -18.90
C ALA A 247 42.74 15.53 -19.97
N PRO A 248 43.06 16.77 -19.56
CA PRO A 248 42.67 17.99 -20.25
C PRO A 248 43.64 18.38 -21.37
N ALA A 249 43.11 18.97 -22.45
CA ALA A 249 43.92 19.60 -23.49
C ALA A 249 43.91 21.12 -23.31
N GLY A 250 45.09 21.67 -23.02
CA GLY A 250 45.37 23.10 -23.11
C GLY A 250 46.34 23.42 -24.24
N SER A 251 46.03 24.50 -24.96
CA SER A 251 46.93 25.53 -25.52
C SER A 251 47.91 25.19 -26.67
N GLY A 252 47.77 25.96 -27.77
CA GLY A 252 48.81 26.27 -28.78
C GLY A 252 48.17 26.45 -30.17
N ALA A 253 47.71 27.64 -30.59
CA ALA A 253 48.43 28.81 -31.13
C ALA A 253 48.76 28.74 -32.65
N THR A 254 48.28 29.76 -33.39
CA THR A 254 48.82 30.43 -34.62
C THR A 254 48.97 29.61 -35.93
N ASP A 255 48.77 30.08 -37.17
CA ASP A 255 48.45 31.39 -37.80
C ASP A 255 48.07 31.18 -39.30
N GLU A 256 47.59 32.26 -39.96
CA GLU A 256 47.46 32.56 -41.41
C GLU A 256 46.47 31.73 -42.27
N ILE A 257 45.54 32.30 -43.07
CA ILE A 257 45.56 33.47 -43.98
C ILE A 257 44.32 34.37 -43.79
#